data_AF-A0A136IV69-F1
#
_entry.id   AF-A0A136IV69-F1
#
_cell.length_a   1.000
_cell.length_b   1.000
_cell.length_c   1.000
_cell.angle_alpha   90.00
_cell.angle_beta   90.00
_cell.angle_gamma   90.00
#
_symmetry.space_group_name_H-M   'P 1'
#
loop_
_entity.id
_entity.type
_entity.pdbx_description
1 polymer ?
#
loop_
_entity_poly.entity_id
_entity_poly.type
_entity_poly.pdbx_seq_one_letter_code
_entity_poly.pdbx_strand_id
1 'polypeptide(L)'
;MAAKTHDEKVRWRNQFTWELARHSIAEELVVYPAFEQHLSNGKTMADHDRSEHLTVKQELVKFQDLDPKDPTFSTTLESLWANLDKHMAEEEKDDMPALEKALEEADSDKLVRSFNRTKKFVPTHSHPGAPDKPPFETAAGLLAAPIDHIKDLFRKFPEEAKTGELPP
;
A
#
# COMPACT_ATOMS: atom_id res chain seq x y z
N MET A 1 1.94 18.98 -10.35
CA MET A 1 2.92 19.29 -11.41
C MET A 1 3.63 17.99 -11.77
N ALA A 2 3.90 17.72 -13.05
CA ALA A 2 4.68 16.54 -13.44
C ALA A 2 6.17 16.73 -13.12
N ALA A 3 6.85 15.66 -12.69
CA ALA A 3 8.30 15.64 -12.49
C ALA A 3 9.03 15.88 -13.82
N LYS A 4 9.91 16.88 -13.86
CA LYS A 4 10.56 17.34 -15.10
C LYS A 4 11.98 16.80 -15.25
N THR A 5 12.68 16.62 -14.14
CA THR A 5 14.07 16.15 -14.11
C THR A 5 14.15 14.65 -13.77
N HIS A 6 15.27 14.03 -14.11
CA HIS A 6 15.54 12.64 -13.71
C HIS A 6 15.53 12.47 -12.18
N ASP A 7 16.15 13.40 -11.44
CA ASP A 7 16.19 13.36 -9.98
C ASP A 7 14.78 13.47 -9.37
N GLU A 8 13.93 14.37 -9.86
CA GLU A 8 12.52 14.47 -9.43
C GLU A 8 11.76 13.17 -9.72
N LYS A 9 11.95 12.55 -10.89
CA LYS A 9 11.30 11.27 -11.21
C LYS A 9 11.74 10.15 -10.29
N VAL A 10 13.03 10.07 -9.94
CA VAL A 10 13.55 9.09 -8.97
C VAL A 10 12.90 9.30 -7.59
N ARG A 11 12.83 10.55 -7.13
CA ARG A 11 12.21 10.90 -5.84
C ARG A 11 10.74 10.50 -5.79
N TRP A 12 9.97 10.85 -6.82
CA TRP A 12 8.55 10.51 -6.87
C TRP A 12 8.28 9.02 -7.07
N ARG A 13 9.13 8.29 -7.82
CA ARG A 13 9.08 6.83 -7.90
C ARG A 13 9.26 6.19 -6.52
N ASN A 14 10.25 6.67 -5.75
CA ASN A 14 10.50 6.17 -4.40
C ASN A 14 9.33 6.50 -3.46
N GLN A 15 8.80 7.73 -3.50
CA GLN A 15 7.63 8.12 -2.71
C GLN A 15 6.40 7.26 -3.04
N PHE A 16 6.11 7.07 -4.32
CA PHE A 16 4.98 6.27 -4.77
C PHE A 16 5.10 4.81 -4.30
N THR A 17 6.29 4.21 -4.45
CA THR A 17 6.59 2.86 -3.94
C THR A 17 6.37 2.78 -2.44
N TRP A 18 6.92 3.74 -1.70
CA TRP A 18 6.88 3.78 -0.24
C TRP A 18 5.46 3.93 0.31
N GLU A 19 4.62 4.76 -0.32
CA GLU A 19 3.23 4.89 0.10
C GLU A 19 2.40 3.66 -0.26
N LEU A 20 2.48 3.20 -1.53
CA LEU A 20 1.65 2.11 -2.01
C LEU A 20 1.92 0.81 -1.25
N ALA A 21 3.19 0.46 -1.04
CA ALA A 21 3.55 -0.76 -0.32
C ALA A 21 3.01 -0.76 1.12
N ARG A 22 3.16 0.35 1.86
CA ARG A 22 2.70 0.44 3.25
C ARG A 22 1.18 0.49 3.35
N HIS A 23 0.53 1.15 2.40
CA HIS A 23 -0.93 1.27 2.33
C HIS A 23 -1.58 -0.10 2.10
N SER A 24 -1.19 -0.79 1.02
CA SER A 24 -1.80 -2.08 0.68
C SER A 24 -1.64 -3.13 1.77
N ILE A 25 -0.47 -3.19 2.43
CA ILE A 25 -0.27 -4.12 3.54
C ILE A 25 -1.08 -3.68 4.78
N ALA A 26 -1.21 -2.39 5.05
CA ALA A 26 -2.04 -1.92 6.17
C ALA A 26 -3.53 -2.26 5.97
N GLU A 27 -4.03 -2.26 4.73
CA GLU A 27 -5.41 -2.67 4.39
C GLU A 27 -5.59 -4.17 4.64
N GLU A 28 -4.67 -5.00 4.13
CA GLU A 28 -4.67 -6.45 4.32
C GLU A 28 -4.67 -6.88 5.80
N LEU A 29 -4.00 -6.09 6.64
CA LEU A 29 -3.81 -6.37 8.07
C LEU A 29 -4.87 -5.76 8.99
N VAL A 30 -5.56 -4.71 8.56
CA VAL A 30 -6.47 -3.94 9.42
C VAL A 30 -7.86 -3.84 8.82
N VAL A 31 -7.97 -3.42 7.57
CA VAL A 31 -9.26 -3.09 6.95
C VAL A 31 -9.98 -4.35 6.47
N TYR A 32 -9.29 -5.26 5.80
CA TYR A 32 -9.90 -6.49 5.29
C TYR A 32 -10.38 -7.44 6.42
N PRO A 33 -9.67 -7.58 7.55
CA PRO A 33 -10.22 -8.22 8.73
C PRO A 33 -11.47 -7.51 9.29
N ALA A 34 -11.56 -6.18 9.19
CA ALA A 34 -12.74 -5.44 9.61
C ALA A 34 -13.93 -5.69 8.66
N PHE A 35 -13.70 -5.79 7.35
CA PHE A 35 -14.73 -6.26 6.41
C PHE A 35 -15.25 -7.63 6.84
N GLU A 36 -14.37 -8.60 7.04
CA GLU A 36 -14.72 -9.98 7.45
C GLU A 36 -15.52 -10.04 8.76
N GLN A 37 -15.28 -9.11 9.70
CA GLN A 37 -15.93 -9.07 11.01
C GLN A 37 -17.28 -8.35 10.99
N HIS A 38 -17.41 -7.26 10.24
CA HIS A 38 -18.55 -6.35 10.34
C HIS A 38 -19.55 -6.47 9.18
N LEU A 39 -19.15 -7.03 8.04
CA LEU A 39 -19.99 -7.13 6.85
C LEU A 39 -20.41 -8.57 6.56
N SER A 40 -21.68 -8.77 6.21
CA SER A 40 -22.23 -10.10 5.92
C SER A 40 -21.58 -10.75 4.68
N ASN A 41 -21.17 -9.95 3.70
CA ASN A 41 -20.38 -10.36 2.52
C ASN A 41 -18.89 -10.03 2.66
N GLY A 42 -18.42 -9.64 3.85
CA GLY A 42 -17.10 -9.07 4.07
C GLY A 42 -15.95 -9.98 3.69
N LYS A 43 -16.10 -11.31 3.87
CA LYS A 43 -15.09 -12.27 3.41
C LYS A 43 -14.91 -12.27 1.89
N THR A 44 -16.00 -12.20 1.14
CA THR A 44 -15.94 -12.17 -0.33
C THR A 44 -15.28 -10.89 -0.82
N MET A 45 -15.64 -9.75 -0.21
CA MET A 45 -15.02 -8.43 -0.46
C MET A 45 -13.52 -8.48 -0.18
N ALA A 46 -13.14 -8.86 1.04
CA ALA A 46 -11.74 -8.98 1.46
C ALA A 46 -10.91 -10.00 0.63
N ASP A 47 -11.51 -11.06 0.09
CA ASP A 47 -10.79 -12.00 -0.79
C ASP A 47 -10.65 -11.45 -2.23
N HIS A 48 -11.62 -10.64 -2.71
CA HIS A 48 -11.53 -9.92 -3.98
C HIS A 48 -10.42 -8.87 -3.94
N ASP A 49 -10.40 -8.02 -2.91
CA ASP A 49 -9.42 -6.93 -2.78
C ASP A 49 -8.00 -7.47 -2.65
N ARG A 50 -7.79 -8.56 -1.90
CA ARG A 50 -6.49 -9.26 -1.85
C ARG A 50 -6.04 -9.77 -3.22
N SER A 51 -6.96 -10.21 -4.07
CA SER A 51 -6.64 -10.64 -5.43
C SER A 51 -6.20 -9.47 -6.31
N GLU A 52 -6.85 -8.31 -6.17
CA GLU A 52 -6.44 -7.09 -6.88
C GLU A 52 -5.09 -6.58 -6.35
N HIS A 53 -4.90 -6.55 -5.04
CA HIS A 53 -3.63 -6.23 -4.41
C HIS A 53 -2.48 -7.15 -4.82
N LEU A 54 -2.71 -8.45 -4.98
CA LEU A 54 -1.67 -9.34 -5.50
C LEU A 54 -1.18 -8.88 -6.88
N THR A 55 -2.09 -8.46 -7.76
CA THR A 55 -1.75 -7.91 -9.09
C THR A 55 -0.94 -6.62 -8.96
N VAL A 56 -1.44 -5.66 -8.17
CA VAL A 56 -0.77 -4.37 -7.91
C VAL A 56 0.62 -4.59 -7.31
N LYS A 57 0.77 -5.49 -6.33
CA LYS A 57 2.05 -5.84 -5.71
C LYS A 57 3.04 -6.41 -6.72
N GLN A 58 2.59 -7.30 -7.61
CA GLN A 58 3.44 -7.87 -8.66
C GLN A 58 3.91 -6.83 -9.67
N GLU A 59 3.06 -5.85 -10.01
CA GLU A 59 3.43 -4.74 -10.89
C GLU A 59 4.35 -3.74 -10.19
N LEU A 60 4.12 -3.46 -8.90
CA LEU A 60 4.96 -2.58 -8.11
C LEU A 60 6.39 -3.12 -7.98
N VAL A 61 6.58 -4.44 -7.85
CA VAL A 61 7.92 -5.06 -7.89
C VAL A 61 8.66 -4.75 -9.19
N LYS A 62 7.97 -4.73 -10.33
CA LYS A 62 8.58 -4.42 -11.63
C LYS A 62 8.95 -2.93 -11.73
N PHE A 63 8.19 -2.06 -11.06
CA PHE A 63 8.35 -0.61 -11.11
C PHE A 63 9.37 -0.04 -10.12
N GLN A 64 9.41 -0.55 -8.89
CA GLN A 64 10.03 0.12 -7.73
C GLN A 64 11.55 0.37 -7.83
N ASP A 65 12.25 -0.41 -8.67
CA ASP A 65 13.69 -0.28 -8.91
C ASP A 65 14.03 0.20 -10.33
N LEU A 66 13.01 0.47 -11.16
CA LEU A 66 13.17 0.86 -12.55
C LEU A 66 13.72 2.29 -12.66
N ASP A 67 14.84 2.48 -13.37
CA ASP A 67 15.39 3.82 -13.61
C ASP A 67 14.42 4.64 -14.49
N PRO A 68 14.13 5.91 -14.17
CA PRO A 68 13.29 6.76 -15.02
C PRO A 68 13.80 7.00 -16.47
N LYS A 69 15.02 6.58 -16.80
CA LYS A 69 15.57 6.55 -18.17
C LYS A 69 15.27 5.25 -18.90
N ASP A 70 14.80 4.22 -18.21
CA ASP A 70 14.43 2.96 -18.83
C ASP A 70 13.26 3.20 -19.81
N PRO A 71 13.33 2.71 -21.06
CA PRO A 71 12.26 2.87 -22.04
C PRO A 71 10.91 2.30 -21.58
N THR A 72 10.91 1.36 -20.64
CA THR A 72 9.72 0.71 -20.08
C THR A 72 9.16 1.41 -18.84
N PHE A 73 9.81 2.49 -18.36
CA PHE A 73 9.39 3.18 -17.13
C PHE A 73 7.95 3.67 -17.18
N SER A 74 7.59 4.43 -18.23
CA SER A 74 6.26 5.00 -18.35
C SER A 74 5.20 3.92 -18.56
N THR A 75 5.47 2.92 -19.42
CA THR A 75 4.50 1.86 -19.70
C THR A 75 4.25 0.96 -18.48
N THR A 76 5.29 0.70 -17.67
CA THR A 76 5.15 -0.05 -16.41
C THR A 76 4.32 0.76 -15.39
N LEU A 77 4.57 2.06 -15.28
CA LEU A 77 3.80 2.95 -14.41
C LEU A 77 2.33 3.04 -14.85
N GLU A 78 2.07 3.15 -16.15
CA GLU A 78 0.71 3.22 -16.70
C GLU A 78 -0.09 1.93 -16.43
N SER A 79 0.54 0.76 -16.61
CA SER A 79 -0.09 -0.54 -16.29
C SER A 79 -0.44 -0.63 -14.81
N LEU A 80 0.53 -0.31 -13.94
CA LEU A 80 0.34 -0.31 -12.50
C LEU A 80 -0.75 0.67 -12.06
N TRP A 81 -0.75 1.88 -12.62
CA TRP A 81 -1.76 2.89 -12.31
C TRP A 81 -3.15 2.46 -12.75
N ALA A 82 -3.31 1.80 -13.89
CA ALA A 82 -4.61 1.35 -14.37
C ALA A 82 -5.29 0.34 -13.41
N ASN A 83 -4.52 -0.62 -12.89
CA ASN A 83 -5.05 -1.57 -11.91
C ASN A 83 -5.28 -0.92 -10.54
N LEU A 84 -4.36 -0.05 -10.10
CA LEU A 84 -4.51 0.68 -8.84
C LEU A 84 -5.71 1.63 -8.84
N ASP A 85 -5.92 2.39 -9.92
CA ASP A 85 -7.04 3.33 -10.08
C ASP A 85 -8.39 2.61 -10.01
N LYS A 86 -8.49 1.44 -10.66
CA LYS A 86 -9.66 0.57 -10.58
C LYS A 86 -9.92 0.13 -9.15
N HIS A 87 -8.90 -0.38 -8.46
CA HIS A 87 -9.00 -0.87 -7.09
C HIS A 87 -9.45 0.24 -6.12
N MET A 88 -8.80 1.41 -6.15
CA MET A 88 -9.18 2.56 -5.31
C MET A 88 -10.62 3.01 -5.59
N ALA A 89 -11.06 3.00 -6.86
CA ALA A 89 -12.42 3.40 -7.22
C ALA A 89 -13.49 2.43 -6.69
N GLU A 90 -13.19 1.14 -6.60
CA GLU A 90 -14.07 0.14 -5.97
C GLU A 90 -14.13 0.37 -4.45
N GLU A 91 -12.98 0.49 -3.79
CA GLU A 91 -12.92 0.68 -2.34
C GLU A 91 -13.58 1.99 -1.87
N GLU A 92 -13.28 3.12 -2.53
CA GLU A 92 -13.80 4.44 -2.14
C GLU A 92 -15.32 4.56 -2.34
N LYS A 93 -15.86 3.87 -3.34
CA LYS A 93 -17.26 4.01 -3.74
C LYS A 93 -18.16 3.01 -3.03
N ASP A 94 -17.67 1.79 -2.82
CA ASP A 94 -18.50 0.67 -2.42
C ASP A 94 -18.07 0.11 -1.04
N ASP A 95 -16.80 -0.25 -0.86
CA ASP A 95 -16.35 -1.04 0.30
C ASP A 95 -16.19 -0.20 1.58
N MET A 96 -15.44 0.91 1.52
CA MET A 96 -15.24 1.78 2.68
C MET A 96 -16.56 2.39 3.17
N PRO A 97 -17.47 2.89 2.30
CA PRO A 97 -18.78 3.34 2.73
C PRO A 97 -19.65 2.23 3.35
N ALA A 98 -19.49 0.97 2.93
CA ALA A 98 -20.20 -0.15 3.53
C ALA A 98 -19.67 -0.44 4.94
N LEU A 99 -18.34 -0.47 5.12
CA LEU A 99 -17.72 -0.66 6.43
C LEU A 99 -18.08 0.47 7.40
N GLU A 100 -17.99 1.72 6.98
CA GLU A 100 -18.30 2.88 7.84
C GLU A 100 -19.75 2.85 8.34
N LYS A 101 -20.71 2.40 7.51
CA LYS A 101 -22.11 2.24 7.93
C LYS A 101 -22.32 1.11 8.95
N ALA A 102 -21.42 0.15 9.00
CA ALA A 102 -21.50 -1.01 9.90
C ALA A 102 -20.77 -0.80 11.22
N LEU A 103 -20.06 0.32 11.38
CA LEU A 103 -19.26 0.65 12.55
C LEU A 103 -19.90 1.76 13.38
N GLU A 104 -19.69 1.68 14.69
CA GLU A 104 -19.83 2.84 15.58
C GLU A 104 -18.63 3.77 15.38
N GLU A 105 -18.82 5.08 15.57
CA GLU A 105 -17.77 6.11 15.38
C GLU A 105 -16.49 5.73 16.12
N ALA A 106 -16.61 5.29 17.39
CA ALA A 106 -15.47 4.92 18.22
C ALA A 106 -14.66 3.72 17.69
N ASP A 107 -15.29 2.80 16.95
CA ASP A 107 -14.61 1.64 16.35
C ASP A 107 -13.96 2.00 15.02
N SER A 108 -14.60 2.84 14.19
CA SER A 108 -13.96 3.45 13.01
C SER A 108 -12.68 4.20 13.41
N ASP A 109 -12.77 5.00 14.48
CA ASP A 109 -11.64 5.74 15.05
C ASP A 109 -10.48 4.83 15.50
N LYS A 110 -10.78 3.65 16.05
CA LYS A 110 -9.76 2.64 16.42
C LYS A 110 -9.12 2.03 15.18
N LEU A 111 -9.89 1.74 14.14
CA LEU A 111 -9.37 1.21 12.88
C LEU A 111 -8.41 2.20 12.23
N VAL A 112 -8.77 3.48 12.15
CA VAL A 112 -7.88 4.55 11.64
C VAL A 112 -6.56 4.61 12.41
N ARG A 113 -6.62 4.56 13.75
CA ARG A 113 -5.40 4.53 14.59
C ARG A 113 -4.57 3.28 14.35
N SER A 114 -5.21 2.11 14.21
CA SER A 114 -4.52 0.85 13.95
C SER A 114 -3.88 0.83 12.56
N PHE A 115 -4.58 1.32 11.55
CA PHE A 115 -4.11 1.47 10.18
C PHE A 115 -2.85 2.33 10.10
N ASN A 116 -2.93 3.56 10.63
CA ASN A 116 -1.80 4.50 10.66
C ASN A 116 -0.61 3.96 11.47
N ARG A 117 -0.87 3.24 12.57
CA ARG A 117 0.20 2.57 13.32
C ARG A 117 0.84 1.47 12.48
N THR A 118 0.04 0.66 11.79
CA THR A 118 0.51 -0.47 10.97
C THR A 118 1.43 0.00 9.85
N LYS A 119 1.07 1.09 9.14
CA LYS A 119 1.91 1.73 8.11
C LYS A 119 3.34 2.07 8.56
N LYS A 120 3.60 2.20 9.87
CA LYS A 120 4.94 2.53 10.42
C LYS A 120 5.86 1.32 10.56
N PHE A 121 5.30 0.11 10.57
CA PHE A 121 6.05 -1.12 10.89
C PHE A 121 6.05 -2.15 9.75
N VAL A 122 5.17 -1.99 8.76
CA VAL A 122 5.14 -2.84 7.57
C VAL A 122 6.30 -2.52 6.61
N PRO A 123 6.61 -3.43 5.67
CA PRO A 123 7.58 -3.18 4.61
C PRO A 123 7.27 -1.91 3.81
N THR A 124 8.31 -1.23 3.34
CA THR A 124 8.21 0.00 2.52
C THR A 124 8.31 -0.27 1.02
N HIS A 125 8.40 -1.53 0.63
CA HIS A 125 8.51 -2.00 -0.75
C HIS A 125 7.60 -3.20 -0.96
N SER A 126 7.29 -3.50 -2.22
CA SER A 126 6.44 -4.64 -2.55
C SER A 126 7.17 -5.96 -2.37
N HIS A 127 6.51 -6.89 -1.67
CA HIS A 127 6.93 -8.28 -1.50
C HIS A 127 5.74 -9.21 -1.76
N PRO A 128 5.45 -9.58 -3.02
CA PRO A 128 4.24 -10.34 -3.37
C PRO A 128 4.13 -11.73 -2.73
N GLY A 129 5.25 -12.28 -2.24
CA GLY A 129 5.27 -13.55 -1.51
C GLY A 129 5.09 -13.41 0.01
N ALA A 130 4.96 -12.20 0.54
CA ALA A 130 4.65 -11.98 1.95
C ALA A 130 3.20 -12.41 2.25
N PRO A 131 2.93 -13.00 3.43
CA PRO A 131 1.56 -13.40 3.77
C PRO A 131 0.65 -12.17 3.92
N ASP A 132 -0.61 -12.32 3.50
CA ASP A 132 -1.63 -11.27 3.36
C ASP A 132 -2.84 -11.46 4.33
N LYS A 133 -2.72 -12.42 5.26
CA LYS A 133 -3.77 -12.78 6.24
C LYS A 133 -3.18 -13.06 7.63
N PRO A 134 -3.88 -12.66 8.72
CA PRO A 134 -3.57 -13.14 10.08
C PRO A 134 -3.71 -14.67 10.20
N PRO A 135 -3.14 -15.34 11.23
CA PRO A 135 -2.34 -14.81 12.33
C PRO A 135 -0.82 -14.91 12.05
N PHE A 136 -0.11 -13.80 12.20
CA PHE A 136 1.34 -13.73 11.96
C PHE A 136 2.17 -14.14 13.18
N GLU A 137 1.72 -15.14 13.96
CA GLU A 137 2.41 -15.57 15.20
C GLU A 137 3.84 -16.06 14.95
N THR A 138 4.19 -16.38 13.71
CA THR A 138 5.60 -16.55 13.35
C THR A 138 6.20 -15.17 13.11
N ALA A 139 7.09 -14.77 14.02
CA ALA A 139 7.96 -13.60 13.83
C ALA A 139 8.54 -13.56 12.40
N ALA A 140 8.84 -14.71 11.80
CA ALA A 140 9.26 -14.86 10.40
C ALA A 140 8.41 -14.08 9.35
N GLY A 141 7.10 -13.94 9.54
CA GLY A 141 6.20 -13.24 8.60
C GLY A 141 6.27 -11.70 8.66
N LEU A 142 6.73 -11.16 9.78
CA LEU A 142 7.01 -9.72 10.00
C LEU A 142 8.53 -9.43 10.10
N LEU A 143 9.37 -10.47 10.10
CA LEU A 143 10.83 -10.41 10.11
C LEU A 143 11.44 -10.14 8.73
N ALA A 144 10.67 -9.54 7.81
CA ALA A 144 11.23 -8.43 7.04
C ALA A 144 11.55 -7.26 8.00
N ALA A 145 12.37 -7.53 9.02
CA ALA A 145 13.06 -6.54 9.80
C ALA A 145 13.76 -5.62 8.79
N PRO A 146 13.85 -4.33 9.08
CA PRO A 146 13.62 -3.23 8.17
C PRO A 146 14.75 -2.99 7.16
N ILE A 147 15.16 -4.02 6.42
CA ILE A 147 16.16 -3.93 5.36
C ILE A 147 15.73 -2.84 4.38
N ASP A 148 14.44 -2.76 4.09
CA ASP A 148 13.90 -1.75 3.19
C ASP A 148 13.92 -0.36 3.83
N HIS A 149 13.56 -0.20 5.11
CA HIS A 149 13.72 1.12 5.77
C HIS A 149 15.19 1.53 5.90
N ILE A 150 16.12 0.57 6.06
CA ILE A 150 17.56 0.85 6.01
C ILE A 150 17.97 1.30 4.60
N LYS A 151 17.47 0.63 3.55
CA LYS A 151 17.69 1.06 2.15
C LYS A 151 17.10 2.44 1.90
N ASP A 152 15.97 2.76 2.52
CA ASP A 152 15.30 4.06 2.37
C ASP A 152 16.15 5.22 2.87
N LEU A 153 16.96 5.03 3.92
CA LEU A 153 17.94 6.03 4.38
C LEU A 153 18.97 6.43 3.30
N PHE A 154 19.15 5.60 2.28
CA PHE A 154 20.04 5.87 1.14
C PHE A 154 19.29 6.24 -0.14
N ARG A 155 17.95 6.26 -0.12
CA ARG A 155 17.12 6.72 -1.24
C ARG A 155 16.90 8.24 -1.13
N LYS A 156 16.43 8.82 -2.24
CA LYS A 156 16.03 10.22 -2.30
C LYS A 156 14.51 10.31 -2.33
N PHE A 157 13.94 11.22 -1.57
CA PHE A 157 12.51 11.51 -1.54
C PHE A 157 12.21 12.98 -1.84
N PRO A 158 10.98 13.35 -2.23
CA PRO A 158 10.60 14.75 -2.40
C PRO A 158 10.67 15.52 -1.07
N GLU A 159 11.08 16.78 -1.09
CA GLU A 159 11.18 17.63 0.13
C GLU A 159 9.80 18.06 0.68
N GLU A 160 8.75 17.97 -0.14
CA GLU A 160 7.37 18.26 0.23
C GLU A 160 6.52 16.97 0.21
N ALA A 161 6.35 16.32 1.36
CA ALA A 161 5.26 15.35 1.52
C ALA A 161 3.99 16.12 1.91
N LYS A 162 2.98 16.12 1.02
CA LYS A 162 1.66 16.69 1.32
C LYS A 162 0.84 15.82 2.29
N THR A 163 1.33 14.63 2.64
CA THR A 163 0.60 13.57 3.36
C THR A 163 0.79 13.57 4.87
N GLY A 164 1.55 14.51 5.45
CA GLY A 164 1.72 14.64 6.91
C GLY A 164 2.65 13.61 7.56
N GLU A 165 3.02 12.53 6.86
CA GLU A 165 4.17 11.68 7.20
C GLU A 165 5.28 11.93 6.17
N LEU A 166 6.47 12.28 6.66
CA LEU A 166 7.66 12.38 5.82
C LEU A 166 8.24 10.97 5.64
N PRO A 167 8.71 10.62 4.43
CA PRO A 167 9.64 9.50 4.28
C PRO A 167 10.89 9.74 5.14
N PRO A 168 11.65 8.68 5.47
CA PRO A 168 12.81 8.77 6.36
C PRO A 168 13.90 9.73 5.87
#